data_AF-A0A7W9GEZ0-F1
#
_entry.id   AF-A0A7W9GEZ0-F1
#
_cell.length_a   1.000
_cell.length_b   1.000
_cell.length_c   1.000
_cell.angle_alpha   90.00
_cell.angle_beta   90.00
_cell.angle_gamma   90.00
#
_symmetry.space_group_name_H-M   'P 1'
#
loop_
_entity.id
_entity.type
_entity.pdbx_description
1 polymer ?
#
loop_
_entity_poly.entity_id
_entity_poly.type
_entity_poly.pdbx_seq_one_letter_code
_entity_poly.pdbx_strand_id
1 'polypeptide(L)' 'MRLRAGLLVAGLVTAIVSVLSTPASAQAAAWTYIGVYTSKYKCVDAGQMWVREGWNEYECSGGGNYWELWVR' A
#
# COMPACT_ATOMS: atom_id res chain seq x y z
N MET A 1 -29.64 58.61 3.33
CA MET A 1 -28.53 58.72 2.37
C MET A 1 -27.65 57.48 2.48
N ARG A 2 -27.48 56.74 1.37
CA ARG A 2 -26.37 55.82 0.99
C ARG A 2 -26.11 54.60 1.91
N LEU A 3 -26.66 53.42 1.58
CA LEU A 3 -26.09 52.35 0.74
C LEU A 3 -24.94 51.56 1.41
N ARG A 4 -25.24 50.31 1.81
CA ARG A 4 -24.51 49.05 1.45
C ARG A 4 -24.89 47.92 2.43
N ALA A 5 -26.03 47.26 2.17
CA ALA A 5 -26.30 45.93 2.70
C ALA A 5 -25.82 44.94 1.62
N GLY A 6 -24.65 44.33 1.85
CA GLY A 6 -24.05 43.35 0.94
C GLY A 6 -24.82 42.04 1.00
N LEU A 7 -25.71 41.84 0.03
CA LEU A 7 -26.36 40.59 -0.31
C LEU A 7 -25.34 39.68 -1.01
N LEU A 8 -24.95 38.55 -0.41
CA LEU A 8 -24.34 37.43 -1.13
C LEU A 8 -24.94 36.11 -0.62
N VAL A 9 -26.04 35.75 -1.26
CA VAL A 9 -26.57 34.38 -1.35
C VAL A 9 -25.78 33.65 -2.44
N ALA A 10 -25.57 32.35 -2.22
CA ALA A 10 -25.29 31.28 -3.21
C ALA A 10 -23.91 30.63 -3.08
N GLY A 11 -23.92 29.32 -2.87
CA GLY A 11 -22.72 28.49 -3.02
C GLY A 11 -22.76 27.13 -2.32
N LEU A 12 -23.82 26.36 -2.52
CA LEU A 12 -23.93 24.97 -2.06
C LEU A 12 -23.13 24.06 -2.99
N VAL A 13 -22.01 23.46 -2.57
CA VAL A 13 -21.53 22.17 -3.12
C VAL A 13 -20.78 21.37 -2.03
N THR A 14 -21.42 20.28 -1.63
CA THR A 14 -20.89 19.15 -0.87
C THR A 14 -19.62 18.57 -1.51
N ALA A 15 -18.50 18.64 -0.82
CA ALA A 15 -17.39 17.70 -1.03
C ALA A 15 -17.49 16.63 0.06
N ILE A 16 -18.42 15.70 -0.11
CA ILE A 16 -18.31 14.39 0.54
C ILE A 16 -17.13 13.74 -0.15
N VAL A 17 -15.94 13.90 0.41
CA VAL A 17 -14.82 13.03 0.09
C VAL A 17 -15.18 11.71 0.73
N SER A 18 -16.00 10.93 0.02
CA SER A 18 -15.99 9.49 0.16
C SER A 18 -14.56 9.10 -0.18
N VAL A 19 -13.74 9.01 0.86
CA VAL A 19 -12.51 8.24 0.83
C VAL A 19 -13.00 6.83 0.53
N LEU A 20 -13.09 6.51 -0.76
CA LEU A 20 -13.03 5.14 -1.19
C LEU A 20 -11.73 4.66 -0.58
N SER A 21 -11.85 3.91 0.51
CA SER A 21 -10.89 2.91 0.90
C SER A 21 -10.85 1.92 -0.25
N THR A 22 -10.24 2.30 -1.38
CA THR A 22 -9.80 1.35 -2.38
C THR A 22 -8.87 0.43 -1.59
N PRO A 23 -9.15 -0.88 -1.50
CA PRO A 23 -8.15 -1.80 -1.00
C PRO A 23 -6.91 -1.55 -1.87
N ALA A 24 -5.89 -0.99 -1.23
CA ALA A 24 -4.64 -0.73 -1.89
C ALA A 24 -4.17 -2.05 -2.47
N SER A 25 -3.75 -1.99 -3.73
CA SER A 25 -3.03 -3.04 -4.45
C SER A 25 -3.77 -4.37 -4.60
N ALA A 26 -4.29 -4.62 -5.80
CA ALA A 26 -4.20 -5.94 -6.38
C ALA A 26 -2.70 -6.22 -6.60
N GLN A 27 -2.03 -6.85 -5.64
CA GLN A 27 -0.65 -7.28 -5.84
C GLN A 27 -0.61 -8.26 -7.00
N ALA A 28 0.34 -8.03 -7.91
CA ALA A 28 0.39 -8.62 -9.22
C ALA A 28 0.43 -10.15 -9.14
N ALA A 29 -0.18 -10.84 -10.11
CA ALA A 29 -0.07 -12.30 -10.28
C ALA A 29 1.39 -12.78 -10.51
N ALA A 30 2.35 -11.86 -10.61
CA ALA A 30 3.77 -12.11 -10.80
C ALA A 30 4.54 -11.85 -9.50
N TRP A 31 5.55 -12.69 -9.26
CA TRP A 31 6.47 -12.54 -8.13
C TRP A 31 7.26 -11.23 -8.22
N THR A 32 7.26 -10.49 -7.12
CA THR A 32 8.00 -9.24 -6.91
C THR A 32 9.22 -9.52 -6.05
N TYR A 33 10.41 -9.17 -6.56
CA TYR A 33 11.65 -9.27 -5.79
C TYR A 33 11.70 -8.18 -4.72
N ILE A 34 11.97 -8.58 -3.47
CA ILE A 34 12.11 -7.67 -2.33
C ILE A 34 13.57 -7.44 -1.96
N GLY A 35 14.37 -8.50 -1.91
CA GLY A 35 15.77 -8.38 -1.50
C GLY A 35 16.47 -9.69 -1.18
N VAL A 36 17.74 -9.59 -0.79
CA VAL A 36 18.60 -10.71 -0.40
C VAL A 36 18.89 -10.69 1.09
N TYR A 37 18.88 -11.87 1.69
CA TYR A 37 19.17 -12.12 3.09
C TYR A 37 20.27 -13.17 3.24
N THR A 38 21.19 -12.96 4.17
CA THR A 38 22.29 -13.89 4.44
C THR A 38 21.86 -15.14 5.22
N SER A 39 20.60 -15.21 5.65
CA SER A 39 20.10 -16.31 6.48
C SER A 39 18.64 -16.58 6.16
N LYS A 40 18.28 -17.87 6.05
CA LYS A 40 16.90 -18.31 5.77
C LYS A 40 15.91 -17.72 6.76
N TYR A 41 16.27 -17.73 8.05
CA TYR A 41 15.44 -17.17 9.11
C TYR A 41 15.07 -15.70 8.88
N LYS A 42 16.03 -14.86 8.47
CA LYS A 42 15.76 -13.44 8.19
C LYS A 42 14.87 -13.25 6.96
N CYS A 43 15.06 -14.08 5.93
CA CYS A 43 14.17 -14.05 4.77
C CYS A 43 12.73 -14.39 5.15
N VAL A 44 12.53 -15.44 5.96
CA VAL A 44 11.19 -15.87 6.40
C VAL A 44 10.54 -14.82 7.30
N ASP A 45 11.28 -14.27 8.26
CA ASP A 45 10.80 -13.22 9.15
C ASP A 45 10.33 -11.99 8.35
N ALA A 46 11.13 -11.53 7.38
CA ALA A 46 10.75 -10.44 6.49
C ALA A 46 9.54 -10.82 5.60
N GLY A 47 9.50 -12.03 5.05
CA GLY A 47 8.39 -12.50 4.22
C GLY A 47 7.05 -12.54 4.96
N GLN A 48 7.06 -12.93 6.24
CA GLN A 48 5.85 -12.91 7.07
C GLN A 48 5.31 -11.49 7.29
N MET A 49 6.18 -10.47 7.33
CA MET A 49 5.75 -9.08 7.44
C MET A 49 5.00 -8.64 6.19
N TRP A 50 5.46 -9.02 5.00
CA TRP A 50 4.78 -8.68 3.75
C TRP A 50 3.39 -9.32 3.65
N VAL A 51 3.21 -10.55 4.14
CA VAL A 51 1.86 -11.16 4.22
C VAL A 51 0.94 -10.33 5.12
N ARG A 52 1.45 -9.75 6.21
CA ARG A 52 0.67 -8.85 7.08
C ARG A 52 0.37 -7.51 6.43
N GLU A 53 1.20 -7.06 5.49
CA GLU A 53 0.99 -5.85 4.68
C GLU A 53 0.02 -6.09 3.51
N GLY A 54 -0.46 -7.33 3.34
CA GLY A 54 -1.51 -7.68 2.40
C GLY A 54 -1.03 -8.40 1.15
N TRP A 55 0.23 -8.85 1.10
CA TRP A 55 0.69 -9.77 0.05
C TRP A 55 0.09 -11.17 0.29
N ASN A 56 -0.20 -11.89 -0.79
CA ASN A 56 -0.85 -13.20 -0.74
C ASN A 56 0.11 -14.30 -0.31
N GLU A 57 1.34 -14.26 -0.82
CA GLU A 57 2.36 -15.28 -0.60
C GLU A 57 3.76 -14.67 -0.62
N TYR A 58 4.68 -15.27 0.14
CA TYR A 58 6.11 -15.01 0.04
C TYR A 58 6.87 -16.29 -0.25
N GLU A 59 7.96 -16.16 -0.99
CA GLU A 59 8.91 -17.23 -1.26
C GLU A 59 10.31 -16.79 -0.86
N CYS A 60 11.00 -17.66 -0.13
CA CYS A 60 12.43 -17.55 0.13
C CYS A 60 13.17 -18.53 -0.77
N SER A 61 13.65 -18.04 -1.91
CA SER A 61 14.38 -18.82 -2.90
C SER A 61 15.89 -18.64 -2.71
N GLY A 62 16.66 -19.72 -2.61
CA GLY A 62 18.10 -19.62 -2.41
C GLY A 62 18.77 -20.89 -1.90
N GLY A 63 20.06 -21.03 -2.20
CA GLY A 63 20.88 -22.18 -1.83
C GLY A 63 22.35 -21.78 -1.67
N GLY A 64 22.95 -22.17 -0.53
CA GLY A 64 24.36 -21.94 -0.22
C GLY A 64 24.58 -20.77 0.75
N ASN A 65 24.65 -19.54 0.23
CA ASN A 65 25.16 -18.38 0.99
C ASN A 65 24.16 -17.22 1.16
N TYR A 66 23.05 -17.23 0.42
CA TYR A 66 22.03 -16.17 0.45
C TYR A 66 20.64 -16.71 0.11
N TRP A 67 19.63 -15.95 0.52
CA TRP A 67 18.21 -16.22 0.34
C TRP A 67 17.55 -14.97 -0.23
N GLU A 68 16.93 -15.13 -1.39
CA GLU A 68 16.17 -14.09 -2.08
C GLU A 68 14.71 -14.14 -1.63
N LEU A 69 14.16 -13.00 -1.26
CA LEU A 69 12.76 -12.86 -0.90
C LEU A 69 11.97 -12.36 -2.11
N TRP A 70 10.93 -13.11 -2.42
CA TRP A 70 9.94 -12.81 -3.44
C TRP A 70 8.55 -12.77 -2.80
N VAL A 71 7.68 -11.89 -3.27
CA VAL A 71 6.28 -11.77 -2.77
C VAL A 71 5.30 -11.63 -3.93
N ARG A 72 4.05 -12.07 -3.75
CA ARG A 72 2.94 -11.89 -4.70
C ARG A 72 1.61 -11.80 -3.97
#